data_AF-A0A7Y0N0J3-F1
#
_entry.id   AF-A0A7Y0N0J3-F1
#
_cell.length_a   1.000
_cell.length_b   1.000
_cell.length_c   1.000
_cell.angle_alpha   90.00
_cell.angle_beta   90.00
_cell.angle_gamma   90.00
#
_symmetry.space_group_name_H-M   'P 1'
#
loop_
_entity.id
_entity.type
_entity.pdbx_description
1 polymer ?
#
loop_
_entity_poly.entity_id
_entity_poly.type
_entity_poly.pdbx_seq_one_letter_code
_entity_poly.pdbx_strand_id
1 'polypeptide(L)' 'MHCPFCSENDTKVIDSRLVADGHQVRRRRQCLACSERFTTFETAELVMPKVIKSNGNREPFDED' A
#
# COMPACT_ATOMS: atom_id res chain seq x y z
N MET A 1 -7.62 4.39 7.49
CA MET A 1 -7.36 5.22 6.30
C MET A 1 -8.11 6.52 6.51
N HIS A 2 -7.41 7.65 6.54
CA HIS A 2 -8.01 8.96 6.75
C HIS A 2 -8.79 9.40 5.49
N CYS A 3 -9.96 10.00 5.70
CA CYS A 3 -10.74 10.61 4.63
C CYS A 3 -9.99 11.85 4.09
N PRO A 4 -9.71 11.94 2.78
CA PRO A 4 -8.98 13.08 2.22
C PRO A 4 -9.78 14.40 2.24
N PHE A 5 -11.09 14.34 2.53
CA PHE A 5 -11.97 15.52 2.50
C PHE A 5 -12.19 16.12 3.90
N CYS A 6 -12.36 15.28 4.92
CA CYS A 6 -12.68 15.73 6.28
C CYS A 6 -11.69 15.24 7.34
N SER A 7 -10.66 14.49 6.95
CA SER A 7 -9.63 13.91 7.84
C SER A 7 -10.12 12.91 8.88
N GLU A 8 -11.39 12.49 8.83
CA GLU A 8 -11.93 11.44 9.72
C GLU A 8 -11.25 10.09 9.44
N ASN A 9 -11.04 9.30 10.50
CA ASN A 9 -10.39 8.00 10.42
C ASN A 9 -11.32 6.87 9.99
N ASP A 10 -12.61 7.01 10.27
CA ASP A 10 -13.60 5.98 10.00
C ASP A 10 -14.09 6.02 8.54
N THR A 11 -13.63 5.04 7.77
CA THR A 11 -13.93 4.91 6.34
C THR A 11 -14.25 3.47 6.00
N LYS A 12 -15.41 3.25 5.39
CA LYS A 12 -15.92 1.94 5.00
C LYS A 12 -15.40 1.55 3.62
N VAL A 13 -14.95 0.31 3.45
CA VAL A 13 -14.63 -0.27 2.15
C VAL A 13 -15.92 -0.74 1.47
N ILE A 14 -16.16 -0.29 0.24
CA ILE A 14 -17.34 -0.64 -0.56
C ILE A 14 -17.02 -1.77 -1.55
N ASP A 15 -15.88 -1.65 -2.22
CA ASP A 15 -15.47 -2.56 -3.30
C ASP A 15 -13.94 -2.70 -3.27
N SER A 16 -13.44 -3.91 -3.51
CA SER A 16 -12.02 -4.24 -3.53
C SER A 16 -11.73 -5.12 -4.73
N ARG A 17 -10.74 -4.75 -5.53
CA ARG A 17 -10.32 -5.51 -6.72
C ARG A 17 -8.81 -5.53 -6.85
N LEU A 18 -8.29 -6.60 -7.44
CA LEU A 18 -6.91 -6.67 -7.88
C LEU A 18 -6.76 -5.89 -9.20
N VAL A 19 -5.65 -5.16 -9.33
CA VAL A 19 -5.23 -4.42 -10.51
C VAL A 19 -3.72 -4.61 -10.70
N ALA A 20 -3.15 -4.07 -11.79
CA ALA A 20 -1.73 -4.21 -12.13
C ALA A 20 -1.28 -5.68 -12.10
N ASP A 21 -2.00 -6.53 -12.85
CA ASP A 21 -1.75 -7.98 -12.93
C ASP A 21 -1.68 -8.72 -11.58
N GLY A 22 -2.38 -8.18 -10.57
CA GLY A 22 -2.44 -8.76 -9.23
C GLY A 22 -1.45 -8.16 -8.23
N HIS A 23 -0.57 -7.26 -8.66
CA HIS A 23 0.43 -6.63 -7.78
C HIS A 23 -0.11 -5.46 -6.95
N GLN A 24 -1.32 -4.99 -7.24
CA GLN A 24 -1.92 -3.86 -6.53
C GLN A 24 -3.39 -4.12 -6.19
N VAL A 25 -3.82 -3.67 -5.02
CA VAL A 25 -5.22 -3.71 -4.58
C VAL A 25 -5.83 -2.31 -4.73
N ARG A 26 -6.87 -2.20 -5.55
CA ARG A 26 -7.68 -0.99 -5.65
C ARG A 26 -8.91 -1.12 -4.75
N ARG A 27 -9.09 -0.19 -3.81
CA ARG A 27 -10.26 -0.16 -2.91
C ARG A 27 -11.06 1.11 -3.08
N ARG A 28 -12.38 0.99 -3.29
CA ARG A 28 -13.31 2.12 -3.23
C ARG A 28 -13.81 2.26 -1.80
N ARG A 29 -13.61 3.44 -1.19
CA ARG A 29 -13.98 3.74 0.20
C ARG A 29 -15.05 4.82 0.25
N GLN A 30 -15.82 4.84 1.33
CA GLN A 30 -16.74 5.92 1.69
C GLN A 30 -16.49 6.35 3.14
N CYS A 31 -16.41 7.65 3.37
CA CYS A 31 -16.32 8.20 4.72
C CYS A 31 -17.68 8.12 5.41
N LEU A 32 -17.71 7.71 6.69
CA LEU A 32 -18.95 7.63 7.45
C LEU A 32 -19.40 8.98 8.02
N ALA A 33 -18.49 9.95 8.15
CA ALA A 33 -18.80 11.31 8.64
C ALA A 33 -19.30 12.25 7.54
N CYS A 34 -18.56 12.40 6.43
CA CYS A 34 -18.94 13.31 5.34
C CYS A 34 -19.62 12.63 4.14
N SER A 35 -19.80 11.31 4.17
CA SER A 35 -20.40 10.50 3.08
C SER A 35 -19.64 10.51 1.74
N GLU A 36 -18.52 11.21 1.64
CA GLU A 36 -17.71 11.28 0.42
C GLU A 36 -17.06 9.95 0.05
N ARG A 37 -16.88 9.74 -1.26
CA ARG A 37 -16.31 8.51 -1.82
C ARG A 37 -14.96 8.78 -2.46
N PHE A 38 -14.01 7.89 -2.23
CA PHE A 38 -12.66 7.98 -2.81
C PHE A 38 -12.07 6.61 -3.09
N THR A 39 -10.99 6.56 -3.87
CA THR A 39 -10.30 5.32 -4.23
C THR A 39 -8.91 5.32 -3.62
N THR A 40 -8.50 4.19 -3.04
CA THR A 40 -7.14 3.96 -2.56
C THR A 40 -6.50 2.84 -3.35
N PHE A 41 -5.18 2.92 -3.53
CA PHE A 41 -4.37 1.89 -4.14
C PHE A 41 -3.36 1.43 -3.10
N GLU A 42 -3.24 0.12 -2.94
CA GLU A 42 -2.32 -0.51 -1.99
C GLU A 42 -1.41 -1.44 -2.77
N THR A 43 -0.10 -1.25 -2.63
CA THR A 43 0.94 -2.08 -3.26
C THR A 43 1.81 -2.65 -2.15
N ALA A 44 2.29 -3.89 -2.32
CA ALA A 44 3.29 -4.44 -1.41
C ALA A 44 4.62 -3.68 -1.58
N GLU A 45 5.12 -3.10 -0.49
CA GLU A 45 6.47 -2.54 -0.47
C GLU A 45 7.47 -3.66 -0.19
N LEU A 46 8.23 -4.06 -1.20
CA LEU A 46 9.26 -5.08 -1.09
C LEU A 46 10.60 -4.41 -0.82
N VAL A 47 11.10 -4.54 0.41
CA VAL A 47 12.45 -4.12 0.77
C VAL A 47 13.37 -5.33 0.69
N MET A 48 14.32 -5.32 -0.24
CA MET A 48 15.27 -6.41 -0.41
C MET A 48 16.16 -6.56 0.84
N PRO A 49 16.47 -7.79 1.27
CA PRO A 49 17.36 -8.01 2.40
C PRO A 49 18.78 -7.55 2.07
N LYS A 50 19.52 -7.12 3.09
CA LYS A 50 20.97 -6.93 2.98
C LYS A 50 21.66 -8.28 3.04
N VAL A 51 22.56 -8.54 2.10
CA VAL A 51 23.41 -9.74 2.08
C VAL A 51 24.65 -9.54 2.93
N ILE A 52 25.08 -10.59 3.63
CA ILE A 52 26.36 -10.63 4.33
C ILE A 52 27.37 -11.22 3.35
N LYS A 53 28.31 -10.40 2.88
CA LYS A 53 29.41 -10.83 2.02
C LYS A 53 30.41 -11.69 2.81
N SER A 54 31.29 -12.42 2.12
CA SER A 54 32.31 -13.28 2.75
C SER A 54 33.28 -12.54 3.68
N ASN A 55 33.45 -11.23 3.47
CA ASN A 55 34.23 -10.33 4.33
C ASN A 55 33.44 -9.82 5.57
N GLY A 56 32.19 -10.25 5.77
CA GLY A 56 31.33 -9.85 6.87
C GLY A 56 30.52 -8.56 6.64
N ASN A 57 30.76 -7.83 5.53
CA ASN A 57 30.05 -6.59 5.25
C ASN A 57 28.60 -6.85 4.82
N ARG A 58 27.69 -5.96 5.26
CA ARG A 58 26.28 -5.97 4.87
C ARG A 58 26.04 -4.99 3.72
N GLU A 59 25.69 -5.50 2.56
CA GLU A 59 25.41 -4.70 1.37
C GLU A 59 23.98 -4.99 0.88
N PRO A 60 23.29 -4.05 0.21
CA PRO A 60 22.06 -4.36 -0.50
C PRO A 60 22.28 -5.56 -1.43
N PHE A 61 21.26 -6.42 -1.57
CA PHE A 61 21.29 -7.40 -2.63
C PHE A 61 21.33 -6.68 -3.98
N ASP A 62 22.32 -7.03 -4.79
CA ASP A 62 22.52 -6.54 -6.14
C ASP A 62 22.54 -7.76 -7.07
N GLU A 63 21.69 -7.77 -8.09
CA GLU A 63 21.51 -8.88 -9.04
C GLU A 63 22.34 -8.69 -10.32
N ASP A 64 22.90 -7.50 -10.53
CA ASP A 64 23.71 -7.14 -11.71
C ASP A 64 25.15 -7.69 -11.67
#